data_AF-A0A527XK89-F1
#
_entry.id   AF-A0A527XK89-F1
#
_cell.length_a   1.000
_cell.length_b   1.000
_cell.length_c   1.000
_cell.angle_alpha   90.00
_cell.angle_beta   90.00
_cell.angle_gamma   90.00
#
_symmetry.space_group_name_H-M   'P 1'
#
loop_
_entity.id
_entity.type
_entity.pdbx_description
1 polymer ?
#
loop_
_entity_poly.entity_id
_entity_poly.type
_entity_poly.pdbx_seq_one_letter_code
_entity_poly.pdbx_strand_id
1 'polypeptide(L)'
;IDVTSEDQVLSGFAETAVEFGGIDILVSNAGLASSAPIEETTLALWNRNMDILSTGYFLVSREAFRLFRAQKIGGNVVFVASKNGLA
;
A
#
# COMPACT_ATOMS: atom_id res chain seq x y z
N ILE A 1 -3.95 -2.94 9.50
CA ILE A 1 -2.56 -3.40 9.32
C ILE A 1 -1.65 -2.21 9.06
N ASP A 2 -0.41 -2.25 9.54
CA ASP A 2 0.63 -1.31 9.11
C ASP A 2 1.17 -1.73 7.73
N VAL A 3 0.96 -0.89 6.72
CA VAL A 3 1.37 -1.19 5.33
C VAL A 3 2.88 -1.22 5.13
N THR A 4 3.66 -0.67 6.07
CA THR A 4 5.12 -0.69 6.04
C THR A 4 5.70 -1.99 6.59
N SER A 5 4.88 -2.82 7.24
CA SER A 5 5.27 -4.12 7.79
C SER A 5 4.85 -5.25 6.86
N GLU A 6 5.83 -5.88 6.20
CA GLU A 6 5.58 -6.99 5.28
C GLU A 6 4.83 -8.16 5.94
N ASP A 7 5.20 -8.52 7.18
CA ASP A 7 4.53 -9.57 7.93
C ASP A 7 3.05 -9.27 8.20
N GLN A 8 2.71 -8.02 8.56
CA GLN A 8 1.32 -7.63 8.79
C GLN A 8 0.52 -7.57 7.48
N VAL A 9 1.16 -7.23 6.36
CA VAL A 9 0.51 -7.31 5.04
C VAL A 9 0.20 -8.76 4.71
N LEU A 10 1.17 -9.67 4.85
CA LEU A 10 0.97 -11.10 4.58
C LEU A 10 -0.13 -11.69 5.46
N SER A 11 -0.09 -11.44 6.77
CA SER A 11 -1.10 -11.98 7.69
C SER A 11 -2.49 -11.39 7.41
N GLY A 12 -2.58 -10.08 7.15
CA GLY A 12 -3.85 -9.41 6.84
C GLY A 12 -4.53 -9.96 5.59
N PHE A 13 -3.76 -10.22 4.51
CA PHE A 13 -4.31 -10.84 3.30
C PHE A 13 -4.75 -12.29 3.54
N ALA A 14 -3.99 -13.07 4.32
CA ALA A 14 -4.36 -14.44 4.66
C ALA A 14 -5.65 -14.49 5.48
N GLU A 15 -5.76 -13.67 6.52
CA GLU A 15 -6.97 -13.55 7.36
C GLU A 15 -8.19 -13.11 6.55
N THR A 16 -8.03 -12.10 5.68
CA THR A 16 -9.10 -11.60 4.80
C THR A 16 -9.59 -12.69 3.85
N ALA A 17 -8.67 -13.46 3.26
CA ALA A 17 -9.04 -14.54 2.35
C ALA A 17 -9.79 -15.68 3.07
N VAL A 18 -9.43 -15.99 4.32
CA VAL A 18 -10.14 -16.99 5.14
C VAL A 18 -11.55 -16.51 5.49
N GLU A 19 -11.69 -15.25 5.92
CA GLU A 19 -12.97 -14.71 6.39
C GLU A 19 -13.95 -14.45 5.23
N PHE A 20 -13.46 -13.89 4.13
CA PHE A 20 -14.32 -13.39 3.05
C PHE A 20 -14.22 -14.20 1.75
N GLY A 21 -13.37 -15.21 1.71
CA GLY A 21 -13.14 -16.04 0.52
C GLY A 21 -12.26 -15.38 -0.55
N GLY A 22 -11.73 -14.18 -0.28
CA GLY A 22 -10.84 -13.48 -1.18
C GLY A 22 -10.94 -11.96 -1.13
N ILE A 23 -10.35 -11.31 -2.13
CA ILE A 23 -10.39 -9.87 -2.36
C ILE A 23 -10.69 -9.61 -3.84
N ASP A 24 -11.62 -8.70 -4.13
CA ASP A 24 -11.95 -8.24 -5.49
C ASP A 24 -11.27 -6.92 -5.85
N ILE A 25 -11.08 -6.05 -4.85
CA ILE A 25 -10.55 -4.69 -5.04
C ILE A 25 -9.53 -4.39 -3.94
N LEU A 26 -8.32 -4.02 -4.34
CA LEU A 26 -7.36 -3.37 -3.47
C LEU A 26 -7.45 -1.85 -3.65
N VAL A 27 -7.61 -1.12 -2.55
CA VAL A 27 -7.50 0.34 -2.54
C VAL A 27 -6.28 0.74 -1.72
N SER A 28 -5.20 1.09 -2.42
CA SER A 28 -3.99 1.64 -1.81
C SER A 28 -4.24 3.11 -1.49
N ASN A 29 -4.60 3.38 -0.23
CA ASN A 29 -4.98 4.70 0.28
C ASN A 29 -4.18 5.16 1.51
N ALA A 30 -3.43 4.27 2.17
CA ALA A 30 -2.64 4.63 3.33
C ALA A 30 -1.67 5.77 3.00
N GLY A 31 -1.74 6.86 3.75
CA GLY A 31 -0.94 8.04 3.46
C GLY A 31 -0.67 8.86 4.71
N LEU A 32 0.38 9.67 4.62
CA LEU A 32 0.65 10.73 5.58
C LEU A 32 0.80 12.06 4.86
N ALA A 33 0.42 13.14 5.54
CA ALA A 33 0.74 14.49 5.12
C ALA A 33 1.91 14.99 5.96
N SER A 34 3.09 15.11 5.35
CA SER A 34 4.24 15.76 5.95
C SER A 34 4.88 16.71 4.95
N SER A 35 5.41 17.83 5.43
CA SER A 35 6.00 18.87 4.59
C SER A 35 7.11 19.60 5.33
N ALA A 36 8.18 19.90 4.62
CA ALA A 36 9.24 20.82 5.02
C ALA A 36 9.76 21.51 3.75
N PRO A 37 10.42 22.67 3.85
CA PRO A 37 11.29 23.17 2.79
C PRO A 37 12.26 22.08 2.29
N ILE A 38 12.67 22.13 1.03
CA ILE A 38 13.44 21.04 0.41
C ILE A 38 14.80 20.84 1.12
N GLU A 39 15.44 21.94 1.50
CA GLU A 39 16.70 22.01 2.22
C GLU A 39 16.58 21.62 3.71
N GLU A 40 15.36 21.63 4.25
CA GLU A 40 15.04 21.21 5.62
C GLU A 40 14.46 19.79 5.67
N THR A 41 14.19 19.18 4.52
CA THR A 41 13.66 17.82 4.43
C THR A 41 14.74 16.82 4.82
N THR A 42 14.68 16.37 6.07
CA THR A 42 15.61 15.36 6.57
C THR A 42 15.44 14.02 5.83
N LEU A 43 16.52 13.24 5.73
CA LEU A 43 16.46 11.89 5.18
C LEU A 43 15.48 10.98 5.94
N ALA A 44 15.35 11.16 7.26
CA ALA A 44 14.39 10.42 8.07
C ALA A 44 12.93 10.74 7.67
N LEU A 45 12.62 12.02 7.42
CA LEU A 45 11.31 12.45 6.94
C LEU A 45 11.02 11.91 5.54
N TRP A 46 12.01 11.99 4.64
CA TRP A 46 11.93 11.43 3.30
C TRP A 46 11.64 9.92 3.33
N ASN A 47 12.45 9.15 4.08
CA ASN A 47 12.28 7.70 4.18
C ASN A 47 10.92 7.35 4.76
N ARG A 48 10.46 8.04 5.81
CA ARG A 48 9.12 7.82 6.37
C ARG A 48 8.01 8.04 5.35
N ASN A 49 8.13 9.06 4.49
CA ASN A 49 7.18 9.27 3.40
C ASN A 49 7.23 8.13 2.38
N MET A 50 8.43 7.72 1.98
CA MET A 50 8.62 6.63 1.01
C MET A 50 8.15 5.28 1.53
N ASP A 51 8.37 4.98 2.81
CA ASP A 51 7.95 3.74 3.46
C ASP A 51 6.43 3.54 3.33
N ILE A 52 5.65 4.60 3.49
CA ILE A 52 4.19 4.54 3.43
C ILE A 52 3.68 4.71 1.99
N LEU A 53 4.09 5.79 1.31
CA LEU A 53 3.52 6.23 0.03
C LEU A 53 4.04 5.44 -1.17
N SER A 54 5.14 4.69 -1.02
CA SER A 54 5.73 3.89 -2.08
C SER A 54 5.90 2.43 -1.65
N THR A 55 6.75 2.16 -0.66
CA THR A 55 7.04 0.79 -0.22
C THR A 55 5.77 0.08 0.28
N GLY A 56 4.96 0.74 1.09
CA GLY A 56 3.72 0.18 1.61
C GLY A 56 2.72 -0.16 0.51
N TYR A 57 2.56 0.74 -0.47
CA TYR A 57 1.73 0.51 -1.66
C TYR A 57 2.25 -0.66 -2.51
N PHE A 58 3.57 -0.80 -2.65
CA PHE A 58 4.18 -1.94 -3.31
C PHE A 58 3.87 -3.25 -2.59
N LEU A 59 4.06 -3.31 -1.26
CA LEU A 59 3.83 -4.53 -0.47
C LEU A 59 2.39 -5.02 -0.60
N VAL A 60 1.40 -4.15 -0.37
CA VAL A 60 -0.01 -4.52 -0.48
C VAL A 60 -0.41 -4.89 -1.90
N SER A 61 0.13 -4.20 -2.91
CA SER A 61 -0.13 -4.53 -4.32
C SER A 61 0.43 -5.91 -4.66
N ARG A 62 1.68 -6.20 -4.26
CA ARG A 62 2.33 -7.49 -4.53
C ARG A 62 1.51 -8.65 -3.97
N GLU A 63 1.01 -8.53 -2.74
CA GLU A 63 0.18 -9.58 -2.14
C GLU A 63 -1.22 -9.66 -2.78
N ALA A 64 -1.84 -8.53 -3.14
CA ALA A 64 -3.09 -8.54 -3.89
C ALA A 64 -2.94 -9.27 -5.24
N PHE A 65 -1.87 -9.01 -5.99
CA PHE A 65 -1.62 -9.71 -7.26
C PHE A 65 -1.42 -11.21 -7.05
N ARG A 66 -0.69 -11.63 -6.01
CA ARG A 66 -0.56 -13.06 -5.68
C ARG A 66 -1.92 -13.69 -5.38
N LEU A 67 -2.74 -13.02 -4.59
CA LEU A 67 -4.08 -13.50 -4.24
C LEU A 67 -5.01 -13.57 -5.46
N PHE A 68 -5.06 -12.53 -6.31
CA PHE A 68 -5.87 -12.52 -7.53
C PHE A 68 -5.50 -13.68 -8.47
N ARG A 69 -4.20 -14.00 -8.59
CA ARG A 69 -3.73 -15.15 -9.37
C ARG A 69 -4.17 -16.48 -8.77
N ALA A 70 -4.18 -16.61 -7.45
CA ALA A 70 -4.67 -17.81 -6.77
C ALA A 70 -6.18 -17.99 -6.94
N GLN A 71 -6.96 -16.91 -6.81
CA GLN A 71 -8.43 -16.91 -6.92
C GLN A 71 -8.94 -17.18 -8.34
N LYS A 72 -8.19 -16.77 -9.38
CA LYS A 72 -8.54 -16.94 -10.81
C LYS A 72 -9.84 -16.25 -11.26
N ILE A 73 -10.26 -15.20 -10.55
CA ILE A 73 -11.42 -14.38 -10.91
C ILE A 73 -11.05 -12.94 -11.31
N GLY A 74 -9.76 -12.62 -11.33
CA GLY A 74 -9.27 -11.26 -11.57
C GLY A 74 -9.27 -10.41 -10.30
N GLY A 75 -9.24 -9.08 -10.48
CA GLY A 75 -9.26 -8.09 -9.42
C GLY A 75 -8.91 -6.70 -9.94
N ASN A 76 -9.25 -5.67 -9.17
CA ASN A 76 -8.93 -4.27 -9.51
C ASN A 76 -8.03 -3.65 -8.44
N VAL A 77 -7.13 -2.77 -8.86
CA VAL A 77 -6.27 -2.01 -7.94
C VAL A 77 -6.50 -0.53 -8.17
N VAL A 78 -6.81 0.20 -7.10
CA VAL A 78 -6.97 1.65 -7.09
C VAL A 78 -5.85 2.26 -6.26
N PHE A 79 -5.09 3.18 -6.86
CA PHE A 79 -4.09 3.97 -6.17
C PHE A 79 -4.64 5.37 -5.90
N VAL A 80 -4.75 5.71 -4.62
CA VAL A 80 -5.08 7.07 -4.20
C VAL A 80 -3.77 7.86 -4.14
N ALA A 81 -3.58 8.72 -5.14
CA ALA A 81 -2.46 9.65 -5.24
C ALA A 81 -2.89 11.03 -4.69
N SER A 82 -2.32 12.11 -5.23
CA SER A 82 -2.69 13.48 -4.88
C SER A 82 -2.51 14.39 -6.08
N LYS A 83 -3.26 15.49 -6.12
CA LYS A 83 -3.03 16.60 -7.08
C LYS A 83 -1.55 17.03 -7.06
N ASN A 84 -0.91 16.97 -5.90
CA ASN A 84 0.49 17.39 -5.73
C ASN A 84 1.49 16.52 -6.50
N GLY A 85 1.10 15.32 -6.97
CA GLY A 85 1.96 14.44 -7.77
C GLY A 85 1.84 14.60 -9.28
N LEU A 86 0.98 15.50 -9.77
CA LEU A 86 0.70 15.70 -11.22
C LEU A 86 1.33 16.97 -11.81
N ALA A 87 1.92 17.84 -10.98
CA ALA A 87 2.44 19.14 -11.41
C ALA A 87 3.77 19.01 -12.17
#